data_AF-A0A382MEV0-F1
#
_entry.id   AF-A0A382MEV0-F1
#
_cell.length_a   1.000
_cell.length_b   1.000
_cell.length_c   1.000
_cell.angle_alpha   90.00
_cell.angle_beta   90.00
_cell.angle_gamma   90.00
#
_symmetry.space_group_name_H-M   'P 1'
#
loop_
_entity.id
_entity.type
_entity.pdbx_description
1 polymer ?
#
loop_
_entity_poly.entity_id
_entity_poly.type
_entity_poly.pdbx_seq_one_letter_code
_entity_poly.pdbx_strand_id
1 'polypeptide(L)'
;MGKLSCFILSIFFIITPIYAQFGSIKINFDDRLLRSDEKHDLVNLKEDIRQFYVHTSWDKEYSDLEIPLHIQLVFEGAAAKGNVKTYLCKAL
;
A
#
# COMPACT_ATOMS: atom_id res chain seq x y z
N MET A 1 39.33 -23.41 9.27
CA MET A 1 38.34 -22.45 9.81
C MET A 1 37.87 -21.37 8.82
N GLY A 2 38.69 -20.89 7.86
CA GLY A 2 38.28 -19.80 6.96
C GLY A 2 37.14 -20.10 5.97
N LYS A 3 37.05 -21.31 5.42
CA LYS A 3 36.04 -21.67 4.39
C LYS A 3 34.59 -21.67 4.92
N LEU A 4 34.39 -22.11 6.16
CA LEU A 4 33.07 -22.12 6.80
C LEU A 4 32.58 -20.69 7.08
N SER A 5 33.49 -19.81 7.49
CA SER A 5 33.19 -18.39 7.73
C SER A 5 32.79 -17.66 6.44
N CYS A 6 33.45 -17.92 5.31
CA CYS A 6 33.04 -17.39 4.02
C CYS A 6 31.65 -17.88 3.57
N PHE A 7 31.32 -19.15 3.85
CA PHE A 7 30.01 -19.71 3.53
C PHE A 7 28.88 -19.06 4.35
N ILE A 8 29.12 -18.81 5.63
CA ILE A 8 28.17 -18.13 6.52
C ILE A 8 27.96 -16.67 6.08
N LEU A 9 29.03 -15.97 5.70
CA LEU A 9 28.95 -14.63 5.12
C LEU A 9 28.16 -14.60 3.81
N SER A 10 28.40 -15.57 2.92
CA SER A 10 27.66 -15.71 1.66
C SER A 10 26.16 -15.97 1.89
N ILE A 11 25.82 -16.78 2.90
CA ILE A 11 24.43 -17.03 3.27
C ILE A 11 23.80 -15.74 3.80
N PHE A 12 24.50 -14.96 4.64
CA PHE A 12 24.00 -13.71 5.22
C PHE A 12 23.57 -12.67 4.15
N PHE A 13 24.29 -12.59 3.02
CA PHE A 13 23.92 -11.73 1.89
C PHE A 13 22.72 -12.25 1.07
N ILE A 14 22.36 -13.53 1.19
CA ILE A 14 21.20 -14.12 0.50
C ILE A 14 19.90 -13.91 1.33
N ILE A 15 20.01 -13.66 2.64
CA ILE A 15 18.87 -13.53 3.57
C ILE A 15 18.52 -12.09 3.97
N THR A 16 19.19 -11.05 3.43
CA THR A 16 18.74 -9.68 3.70
C THR A 16 17.35 -9.48 3.10
N PRO A 17 16.31 -9.23 3.92
CA PRO A 17 14.99 -8.97 3.39
C PRO A 17 15.07 -7.64 2.62
N ILE A 18 14.88 -7.72 1.31
CA ILE A 18 14.87 -6.56 0.43
C ILE A 18 13.53 -5.87 0.66
N TYR A 19 13.50 -4.85 1.51
CA TYR A 19 12.35 -3.98 1.68
C TYR A 19 12.56 -2.75 0.80
N ALA A 20 11.57 -2.40 -0.01
CA ALA A 20 11.79 -1.49 -1.12
C ALA A 20 10.66 -0.51 -1.41
N GLN A 21 11.00 0.52 -2.21
CA GLN A 21 10.08 1.54 -2.68
C GLN A 21 9.02 0.99 -3.64
N PHE A 22 7.78 1.44 -3.49
CA PHE A 22 6.71 1.09 -4.42
C PHE A 22 6.79 1.92 -5.70
N GLY A 23 6.82 1.26 -6.86
CA GLY A 23 6.84 1.92 -8.17
C GLY A 23 5.48 1.86 -8.87
N SER A 24 4.84 0.68 -8.88
CA SER A 24 3.56 0.47 -9.56
C SER A 24 2.43 0.23 -8.55
N ILE A 25 1.63 1.27 -8.27
CA ILE A 25 0.50 1.18 -7.33
C ILE A 25 -0.84 1.11 -8.06
N LYS A 26 -1.50 -0.04 -7.93
CA LYS A 26 -2.85 -0.29 -8.44
C LYS A 26 -3.85 -0.30 -7.30
N ILE A 27 -4.74 0.68 -7.29
CA ILE A 27 -5.82 0.79 -6.28
C ILE A 27 -7.15 0.47 -6.95
N ASN A 28 -7.94 -0.39 -6.31
CA ASN A 28 -9.29 -0.73 -6.73
C ASN A 28 -10.28 -0.50 -5.59
N PHE A 29 -11.36 0.21 -5.87
CA PHE A 29 -12.46 0.42 -4.94
C PHE A 29 -13.67 -0.35 -5.46
N ASP A 30 -14.19 -1.27 -4.66
CA ASP A 30 -15.55 -1.78 -4.84
C ASP A 30 -16.47 -0.89 -4.00
N ASP A 31 -17.12 0.05 -4.67
CA ASP A 31 -17.99 1.06 -4.09
C ASP A 31 -19.48 0.79 -4.38
N ARG A 32 -19.81 -0.43 -4.85
CA ARG A 32 -21.13 -0.73 -5.41
C ARG A 32 -22.29 -0.54 -4.43
N LEU A 33 -22.01 -0.69 -3.13
CA LEU A 33 -22.98 -0.52 -2.04
C LEU A 33 -23.17 0.95 -1.61
N LEU A 34 -22.34 1.87 -2.11
CA LEU A 34 -22.43 3.29 -1.80
C LEU A 34 -23.45 4.04 -2.68
N ARG A 35 -24.00 5.10 -2.12
CA ARG A 35 -24.83 6.10 -2.82
C ARG A 35 -23.96 6.96 -3.74
N SER A 36 -24.60 7.69 -4.66
CA SER A 36 -23.87 8.47 -5.67
C SER A 36 -23.04 9.61 -5.07
N ASP A 37 -23.56 10.28 -4.05
CA ASP A 37 -22.85 11.31 -3.29
C ASP A 37 -21.68 10.72 -2.50
N GLU A 38 -21.88 9.55 -1.89
CA GLU A 38 -20.84 8.80 -1.17
C GLU A 38 -19.70 8.39 -2.10
N LYS A 39 -20.00 7.95 -3.33
CA LYS A 39 -18.97 7.65 -4.34
C LYS A 39 -18.19 8.89 -4.75
N HIS A 40 -18.86 10.04 -4.86
CA HIS A 40 -18.23 11.29 -5.24
C HIS A 40 -17.17 11.72 -4.21
N ASP A 41 -17.44 11.50 -2.92
CA ASP A 41 -16.48 11.79 -1.85
C ASP A 41 -15.16 10.99 -1.97
N LEU A 42 -15.20 9.81 -2.62
CA LEU A 42 -14.04 8.91 -2.75
C LEU A 42 -13.18 9.17 -3.99
N VAL A 43 -13.61 10.06 -4.90
CA VAL A 43 -12.94 10.29 -6.19
C VAL A 43 -11.48 10.66 -6.01
N ASN A 44 -11.19 11.55 -5.05
CA ASN A 44 -9.83 12.01 -4.78
C ASN A 44 -9.05 11.02 -3.90
N LEU A 45 -9.73 10.31 -2.98
CA LEU A 45 -9.09 9.39 -2.04
C LEU A 45 -8.24 8.33 -2.75
N LYS A 46 -8.72 7.84 -3.90
CA LYS A 46 -7.98 6.87 -4.70
C LYS A 46 -6.60 7.40 -5.13
N GLU A 47 -6.55 8.64 -5.58
CA GLU A 47 -5.29 9.26 -5.99
C GLU A 47 -4.45 9.63 -4.78
N ASP A 48 -5.07 10.15 -3.71
CA ASP A 48 -4.36 10.51 -2.47
C ASP A 48 -3.62 9.30 -1.86
N ILE A 49 -4.25 8.12 -1.84
CA ILE A 49 -3.60 6.88 -1.40
C ILE A 49 -2.44 6.52 -2.32
N ARG A 50 -2.61 6.63 -3.66
CA ARG A 50 -1.52 6.35 -4.60
C ARG A 50 -0.34 7.27 -4.33
N GLN A 51 -0.59 8.57 -4.25
CA GLN A 51 0.42 9.59 -4.02
C GLN A 51 1.12 9.37 -2.67
N PHE A 52 0.37 9.01 -1.63
CA PHE A 52 0.95 8.66 -0.33
C PHE A 52 1.96 7.52 -0.46
N TYR A 53 1.61 6.41 -1.12
CA TYR A 53 2.53 5.27 -1.24
C TYR A 53 3.73 5.54 -2.16
N VAL A 54 3.56 6.31 -3.25
CA VAL A 54 4.66 6.69 -4.16
C VAL A 54 5.65 7.64 -3.48
N HIS A 55 5.15 8.66 -2.78
CA HIS A 55 6.00 9.73 -2.25
C HIS A 55 6.49 9.47 -0.82
N THR A 56 5.91 8.49 -0.14
CA THR A 56 6.48 8.00 1.12
C THR A 56 7.72 7.19 0.79
N SER A 57 8.87 7.63 1.31
CA SER A 57 10.09 6.83 1.32
C SER A 57 9.92 5.73 2.38
N TRP A 58 9.74 4.50 1.92
CA TRP A 58 9.59 3.33 2.79
C TRP A 58 10.95 2.78 3.23
N ASP A 59 11.94 2.89 2.35
CA ASP A 59 13.33 2.56 2.60
C ASP A 59 14.24 3.57 1.88
N LYS A 60 15.34 3.98 2.52
CA LYS A 60 16.28 4.99 1.98
C LYS A 60 17.45 4.36 1.22
N GLU A 61 17.75 3.10 1.48
CA GLU A 61 18.89 2.37 0.93
C GLU A 61 18.52 1.63 -0.35
N TYR A 62 17.25 1.24 -0.51
CA TYR A 62 16.75 0.43 -1.63
C TYR A 62 15.53 1.07 -2.32
N SER A 63 15.77 2.21 -2.99
CA SER A 63 14.72 3.04 -3.63
C SER A 63 14.38 2.68 -5.07
N ASP A 64 15.10 1.73 -5.67
CA ASP A 64 15.08 1.41 -7.11
C ASP A 64 14.32 0.13 -7.46
N LEU A 65 13.84 -0.64 -6.48
CA LEU A 65 13.23 -1.96 -6.70
C LEU A 65 11.80 -1.93 -7.29
N GLU A 66 11.20 -0.75 -7.45
CA GLU A 66 9.87 -0.51 -8.07
C GLU A 66 8.78 -1.54 -7.70
N ILE A 67 8.62 -1.87 -6.42
CA ILE A 67 7.72 -2.95 -5.99
C ILE A 67 6.28 -2.66 -6.45
N PRO A 68 5.58 -3.63 -7.08
CA PRO A 68 4.17 -3.48 -7.39
C PRO A 68 3.32 -3.66 -6.13
N LEU A 69 2.42 -2.72 -5.87
CA LEU A 69 1.45 -2.76 -4.78
C LEU A 69 0.03 -2.78 -5.34
N HIS A 70 -0.75 -3.78 -4.93
CA HIS A 70 -2.18 -3.82 -5.20
C HIS A 70 -2.96 -3.60 -3.91
N ILE A 71 -3.82 -2.59 -3.90
CA ILE A 71 -4.73 -2.30 -2.78
C ILE A 71 -6.16 -2.45 -3.27
N GLN A 72 -6.93 -3.29 -2.59
CA GLN A 72 -8.36 -3.42 -2.85
C GLN A 72 -9.14 -3.02 -1.59
N LEU A 73 -10.03 -2.03 -1.73
CA LEU A 73 -10.96 -1.63 -0.68
C LEU A 73 -12.39 -1.93 -1.12
N VAL A 74 -13.15 -2.58 -0.25
CA VAL A 74 -14.58 -2.86 -0.46
C VAL A 74 -15.37 -2.02 0.52
N PHE A 75 -16.18 -1.10 0.01
CA PHE A 75 -17.03 -0.21 0.80
C PHE A 75 -18.41 -0.83 1.03
N GLU A 76 -18.82 -0.87 2.30
CA GLU A 76 -20.07 -1.51 2.74
C GLU A 76 -21.17 -0.49 3.09
N GLY A 77 -20.82 0.79 3.21
CA GLY A 77 -21.75 1.86 3.50
C GLY A 77 -21.06 3.06 4.15
N ALA A 78 -21.83 4.12 4.39
CA ALA A 78 -21.39 5.27 5.16
C ALA A 78 -22.40 5.62 6.26
N ALA A 79 -21.90 6.15 7.37
CA ALA A 79 -22.69 6.70 8.45
C ALA A 79 -22.27 8.16 8.69
N ALA A 80 -23.25 9.05 8.87
CA ALA A 80 -23.00 10.46 9.16
C ALA A 80 -23.42 10.79 10.59
N LYS A 81 -22.55 11.49 11.33
CA LYS A 81 -22.86 12.04 12.66
C LYS A 81 -22.34 13.47 12.73
N GLY A 82 -23.27 14.44 12.66
CA GLY A 82 -22.93 15.85 12.55
C GLY A 82 -22.18 16.13 11.25
N ASN A 83 -21.01 16.77 11.36
CA ASN A 83 -20.16 17.12 10.21
C ASN A 83 -19.16 16.01 9.82
N VAL A 84 -19.23 14.83 10.46
CA VAL A 84 -18.32 13.71 10.17
C VAL A 84 -19.09 12.63 9.44
N LYS A 85 -18.53 12.20 8.29
CA LYS A 85 -18.99 11.06 7.50
C LYS A 85 -17.95 9.95 7.62
N THR A 86 -18.38 8.79 8.09
CA THR A 86 -17.54 7.61 8.33
C THR A 86 -17.90 6.53 7.31
N TYR A 87 -16.90 6.01 6.62
CA TYR A 87 -17.06 4.92 5.65
C TYR A 87 -16.69 3.58 6.29
N LEU A 88 -17.57 2.60 6.16
CA LEU A 88 -17.28 1.22 6.51
C LEU A 88 -16.63 0.54 5.30
N CYS A 89 -15.40 0.04 5.46
CA CYS A 89 -14.70 -0.66 4.39
C CYS A 89 -13.86 -1.83 4.90
N LYS A 90 -13.57 -2.76 3.99
CA LYS A 90 -12.66 -3.90 4.19
C LYS A 90 -11.51 -3.80 3.20
N ALA A 91 -10.29 -4.09 3.66
CA ALA A 91 -9.12 -4.24 2.81
C ALA A 91 -8.92 -5.72 2.47
N LEU A 92 -8.56 -6.00 1.22
CA LEU A 92 -8.26 -7.33 0.68
C LEU A 92 -6.85 -7.37 0.07
#